data_AF-A0A7J2YT02-F1
#
_entry.id   AF-A0A7J2YT02-F1
#
_cell.length_a   1.000
_cell.length_b   1.000
_cell.length_c   1.000
_cell.angle_alpha   90.00
_cell.angle_beta   90.00
_cell.angle_gamma   90.00
#
_symmetry.space_group_name_H-M   'P 1'
#
loop_
_entity.id
_entity.type
_entity.pdbx_description
1 polymer ?
#
loop_
_entity_poly.entity_id
_entity_poly.type
_entity_poly.pdbx_seq_one_letter_code
_entity_poly.pdbx_strand_id
1 'polypeptide(L)'
;MHSIGENMVYCSHCGTQIAEDANFCPKCGTKTLLGKTSKVAYPSDELQDAFYRVGTELERAFTIAAHETHAALKRASENIQQKSASAQTSQATAEGTVVCSNCGSKNVAGAIFCNNCGKKIAAEGGGTG
;
A
#
# COMPACT_ATOMS: atom_id res chain seq x y z
N MET A 1 18.24 -60.33 -24.62
CA MET A 1 18.40 -59.53 -23.39
C MET A 1 19.28 -58.36 -23.77
N HIS A 2 18.69 -57.22 -24.15
CA HIS A 2 19.50 -56.06 -24.56
C HIS A 2 20.07 -55.41 -23.30
N SER A 3 21.40 -55.47 -23.17
CA SER A 3 22.17 -54.72 -22.20
C SER A 3 21.87 -53.23 -22.36
N ILE A 4 21.02 -52.69 -21.48
CA ILE A 4 20.82 -51.25 -21.37
C ILE A 4 22.10 -50.73 -20.69
N GLY A 5 23.04 -50.26 -21.51
CA GLY A 5 24.23 -49.59 -21.01
C GLY A 5 23.79 -48.44 -20.11
N GLU A 6 24.08 -48.56 -18.82
CA GLU A 6 23.87 -47.53 -17.82
C GLU A 6 24.80 -46.35 -18.16
N ASN A 7 24.38 -45.49 -19.07
CA ASN A 7 25.06 -44.22 -19.26
C ASN A 7 24.67 -43.34 -18.08
N MET A 8 25.64 -43.13 -17.19
CA MET A 8 25.47 -42.41 -15.95
C MET A 8 26.21 -41.08 -16.05
N VAL A 9 25.56 -40.03 -15.55
CA VAL A 9 26.14 -38.69 -15.48
C VAL A 9 26.20 -38.24 -14.03
N TYR A 10 27.02 -37.24 -13.74
CA TYR A 10 27.05 -36.64 -12.41
C TYR A 10 26.15 -35.41 -12.37
N CYS A 11 25.34 -35.30 -11.31
CA CYS A 11 24.55 -34.11 -11.06
C CYS A 11 25.47 -32.90 -10.90
N SER A 12 25.30 -31.87 -11.74
CA SER A 12 26.11 -30.66 -11.70
C SER A 12 25.92 -29.80 -10.43
N HIS A 13 24.90 -30.09 -9.62
CA HIS A 13 24.63 -29.36 -8.37
C HIS A 13 25.18 -30.09 -7.14
N CYS A 14 24.90 -31.39 -6.99
CA CYS A 14 25.27 -32.16 -5.78
C CYS A 14 26.33 -33.25 -6.00
N GLY A 15 26.81 -33.42 -7.23
CA GLY A 15 27.86 -34.39 -7.59
C GLY A 15 27.44 -35.86 -7.52
N THR A 16 26.16 -36.18 -7.28
CA THR A 16 25.71 -37.57 -7.21
C THR A 16 25.54 -38.16 -8.61
N GLN A 17 25.90 -39.44 -8.74
CA GLN A 17 25.73 -40.18 -9.99
C GLN A 17 24.25 -40.46 -10.23
N ILE A 18 23.78 -40.18 -11.44
CA ILE A 18 22.38 -40.30 -11.86
C ILE A 18 22.30 -40.87 -13.28
N ALA A 19 21.17 -41.47 -13.64
CA ALA A 19 20.94 -41.92 -15.00
C ALA A 19 20.95 -40.73 -15.98
N GLU A 20 21.51 -40.91 -17.17
CA GLU A 20 21.57 -39.86 -18.20
C GLU A 20 20.17 -39.42 -18.66
N ASP A 21 19.18 -40.32 -18.60
CA ASP A 21 17.78 -40.05 -18.93
C ASP A 21 16.97 -39.41 -17.79
N ALA A 22 17.57 -39.23 -16.61
CA ALA A 22 16.90 -38.61 -15.48
C ALA A 22 16.66 -37.12 -15.78
N ASN A 23 15.40 -36.65 -15.71
CA ASN A 23 15.07 -35.22 -15.86
C ASN A 23 15.39 -34.39 -14.59
N PHE A 24 15.41 -35.04 -13.42
CA PHE A 24 15.73 -34.43 -12.13
C PHE A 24 16.69 -35.33 -11.34
N CYS A 25 17.56 -34.73 -10.53
CA CYS A 25 18.40 -35.49 -9.61
C CYS A 25 17.57 -36.03 -8.43
N PRO A 26 17.53 -37.35 -8.17
CA PRO A 26 16.74 -37.92 -7.08
C PRO A 26 17.27 -37.55 -5.68
N LYS A 27 18.53 -37.10 -5.57
CA LYS A 27 19.13 -36.71 -4.28
C LYS A 27 18.82 -35.27 -3.90
N CYS A 28 18.93 -34.32 -4.83
CA CYS A 28 18.82 -32.90 -4.53
C CYS A 28 17.70 -32.17 -5.28
N GLY A 29 16.94 -32.86 -6.13
CA GLY A 29 15.82 -32.29 -6.88
C GLY A 29 16.21 -31.38 -8.05
N THR A 30 17.49 -31.06 -8.25
CA THR A 30 17.91 -30.15 -9.32
C THR A 30 17.66 -30.73 -10.71
N LYS A 31 17.14 -29.91 -11.63
CA LYS A 31 16.99 -30.27 -13.06
C LYS A 31 18.33 -30.66 -13.66
N THR A 32 18.36 -31.81 -14.31
CA THR A 32 19.51 -32.26 -15.09
C THR A 32 19.61 -31.49 -16.41
N LEU A 33 20.69 -31.70 -17.16
CA LEU A 33 20.83 -31.13 -18.48
C LEU A 33 19.69 -31.59 -19.41
N LEU A 34 19.35 -32.87 -19.38
CA LEU A 34 18.24 -33.42 -20.15
C LEU A 34 16.91 -32.80 -19.74
N GLY A 35 16.64 -32.68 -18.43
CA GLY A 35 15.43 -32.02 -17.96
C GLY A 35 15.33 -30.57 -18.46
N LYS A 36 16.45 -29.85 -18.61
CA LYS A 36 16.46 -28.46 -19.12
C LYS A 36 16.11 -28.39 -20.61
N THR A 37 16.50 -29.38 -21.40
CA THR A 37 16.24 -29.41 -22.85
C THR A 37 14.92 -30.10 -23.21
N SER A 38 14.39 -30.93 -22.31
CA SER A 38 13.10 -31.61 -22.49
C SER A 38 11.94 -30.69 -22.09
N LYS A 39 10.91 -30.59 -22.94
CA LYS A 39 9.65 -29.88 -22.68
C LYS A 39 8.75 -30.58 -21.63
N VAL A 40 9.35 -31.26 -20.65
CA VAL A 40 8.62 -31.89 -19.56
C VAL A 40 8.35 -30.79 -18.53
N ALA A 41 7.07 -30.43 -18.35
CA ALA A 41 6.63 -29.43 -17.39
C ALA A 41 7.03 -29.84 -15.96
N TYR A 42 7.55 -28.91 -15.16
CA TYR A 42 7.76 -29.15 -13.74
C TYR A 42 6.42 -29.18 -12.99
N PRO A 43 6.33 -29.93 -11.88
CA PRO A 43 5.25 -29.77 -10.90
C PRO A 43 5.16 -28.33 -10.33
N SER A 44 6.29 -27.61 -10.26
CA SER A 44 6.32 -26.19 -9.87
C SER A 44 5.89 -25.23 -10.98
N ASP A 45 5.91 -25.65 -12.26
CA ASP A 45 5.47 -24.80 -13.37
C ASP A 45 3.94 -24.63 -13.32
N GLU A 46 3.23 -25.72 -12.98
CA GLU A 46 1.78 -25.71 -12.78
C GLU A 46 1.40 -24.86 -11.56
N LEU A 47 2.18 -24.97 -10.48
CA LEU A 47 2.00 -24.13 -9.29
C LEU A 47 2.30 -22.65 -9.58
N GLN A 48 3.33 -22.36 -10.39
CA GLN A 48 3.66 -20.99 -10.79
C GLN A 48 2.59 -20.38 -11.69
N ASP A 49 2.02 -21.16 -12.62
CA ASP A 49 0.86 -20.73 -13.43
C ASP A 49 -0.36 -20.45 -12.53
N ALA A 50 -0.63 -21.32 -11.56
CA ALA A 50 -1.70 -21.12 -10.59
C ALA A 50 -1.51 -19.82 -9.79
N PHE A 51 -0.30 -19.57 -9.27
CA PHE A 51 -0.01 -18.33 -8.54
C PHE A 51 -0.11 -17.09 -9.42
N TYR A 52 0.33 -17.15 -10.68
CA TYR A 52 0.22 -16.04 -11.62
C TYR A 52 -1.25 -15.67 -11.86
N ARG A 53 -2.11 -16.66 -12.14
CA ARG A 53 -3.56 -16.45 -12.33
C ARG A 53 -4.21 -15.84 -11.09
N VAL A 54 -3.94 -16.41 -9.91
CA VAL A 54 -4.48 -15.90 -8.65
C VAL A 54 -4.04 -14.45 -8.41
N GLY A 55 -2.77 -14.13 -8.68
CA GLY A 55 -2.25 -12.77 -8.58
C GLY A 55 -3.00 -11.78 -9.48
N THR A 56 -3.22 -12.14 -10.74
CA THR A 56 -3.92 -11.27 -11.71
C THR A 56 -5.38 -11.02 -11.34
N GLU A 57 -6.07 -12.03 -10.80
CA GLU A 57 -7.47 -11.89 -10.37
C GLU A 57 -7.58 -11.03 -9.10
N LEU A 58 -6.63 -11.17 -8.20
CA LEU A 58 -6.57 -10.35 -6.98
C LEU A 58 -6.29 -8.88 -7.31
N GLU A 59 -5.35 -8.59 -8.22
CA GLU A 59 -5.05 -7.23 -8.67
C GLU A 59 -6.28 -6.55 -9.30
N ARG A 60 -7.04 -7.28 -10.12
CA ARG A 60 -8.33 -6.80 -10.65
C ARG A 60 -9.32 -6.46 -9.54
N ALA A 61 -9.52 -7.37 -8.59
CA ALA A 61 -10.47 -7.19 -7.51
C ALA A 61 -10.15 -5.94 -6.67
N PHE A 62 -8.87 -5.72 -6.36
CA PHE A 62 -8.43 -4.54 -5.62
C PHE A 62 -8.60 -3.24 -6.42
N THR A 63 -8.32 -3.26 -7.72
CA THR A 63 -8.51 -2.09 -8.58
C THR A 63 -9.97 -1.64 -8.61
N ILE A 64 -10.90 -2.59 -8.70
CA ILE A 64 -12.35 -2.31 -8.67
C ILE A 64 -12.74 -1.69 -7.33
N ALA A 65 -12.34 -2.31 -6.22
CA ALA A 65 -12.63 -1.81 -4.88
C ALA A 65 -12.04 -0.41 -4.62
N ALA A 66 -10.81 -0.16 -5.09
CA ALA A 66 -10.17 1.15 -4.99
C ALA A 66 -10.95 2.22 -5.78
N HIS A 67 -11.45 1.88 -6.96
CA HIS A 67 -12.27 2.80 -7.75
C HIS A 67 -13.60 3.14 -7.07
N GLU A 68 -14.28 2.14 -6.52
CA GLU A 68 -15.57 2.32 -5.82
C GLU A 68 -15.42 3.17 -4.55
N THR A 69 -14.40 2.87 -3.74
CA THR A 69 -14.10 3.65 -2.53
C THR A 69 -13.76 5.09 -2.85
N HIS A 70 -12.92 5.34 -3.86
CA HIS A 70 -12.60 6.68 -4.31
C HIS A 70 -13.83 7.44 -4.81
N ALA A 71 -14.69 6.79 -5.61
CA ALA A 71 -15.92 7.40 -6.10
C ALA A 71 -16.88 7.76 -4.96
N ALA A 72 -17.02 6.90 -3.95
CA ALA A 72 -17.86 7.16 -2.77
C ALA A 72 -17.32 8.33 -1.94
N LEU A 73 -16.00 8.36 -1.68
CA LEU A 73 -15.35 9.45 -0.94
C LEU A 73 -15.46 10.79 -1.67
N LYS A 74 -15.27 10.81 -2.98
CA LYS A 74 -15.40 12.02 -3.80
C LYS A 74 -16.81 12.62 -3.67
N ARG A 75 -17.85 11.80 -3.82
CA ARG A 75 -19.25 12.24 -3.64
C ARG A 75 -19.52 12.77 -2.24
N ALA A 76 -18.99 12.11 -1.20
CA ALA A 76 -19.11 12.58 0.17
C ALA A 76 -18.45 13.95 0.36
N SER A 77 -17.26 14.16 -0.23
CA SER A 77 -16.55 15.44 -0.16
C SER A 77 -17.29 16.58 -0.88
N GLU A 78 -17.89 16.30 -2.04
CA GLU A 78 -18.67 17.27 -2.82
C GLU A 78 -19.92 17.72 -2.06
N ASN A 79 -20.61 16.77 -1.42
CA ASN A 79 -21.77 17.06 -0.56
C ASN A 79 -21.40 17.97 0.63
N ILE A 80 -20.23 17.77 1.24
CA ILE A 80 -19.74 18.62 2.34
C ILE A 80 -19.41 20.04 1.83
N GLN A 81 -18.76 20.16 0.67
CA GLN A 81 -18.42 21.46 0.08
C GLN A 81 -19.67 22.27 -0.30
N GLN A 82 -20.65 21.64 -0.95
CA GLN A 82 -21.90 22.32 -1.30
C GLN A 82 -22.69 22.81 -0.08
N LYS A 83 -22.63 22.08 1.04
CA LYS A 83 -23.25 22.49 2.30
C LYS A 83 -22.49 23.63 2.99
N SER A 84 -21.18 23.76 2.76
CA SER A 84 -20.40 24.90 3.22
C SER A 84 -20.57 26.17 2.36
N ALA A 85 -20.88 26.04 1.07
CA ALA A 85 -21.18 27.17 0.20
C ALA A 85 -22.52 27.84 0.53
N SER A 86 -23.51 27.08 1.04
CA SER A 86 -24.79 27.63 1.54
C SER A 86 -24.75 28.08 3.01
N ALA A 87 -23.69 27.74 3.75
CA ALA A 87 -23.46 28.22 5.12
C ALA A 87 -22.64 29.54 5.17
N GLN A 88 -21.95 29.90 4.08
CA GLN A 88 -21.11 31.11 4.02
C GLN A 88 -21.88 32.43 3.87
N THR A 89 -23.20 32.41 3.69
CA THR A 89 -24.03 33.64 3.63
C THR A 89 -24.54 34.08 5.01
N SER A 90 -24.30 33.31 6.08
CA SER A 90 -24.99 33.52 7.38
C SER A 90 -24.10 33.95 8.56
N GLN A 91 -22.78 34.08 8.42
CA GLN A 91 -21.91 34.44 9.55
C GLN A 91 -20.79 35.41 9.14
N ALA A 92 -21.22 36.58 8.65
CA ALA A 92 -20.38 37.78 8.56
C ALA A 92 -20.88 38.85 9.55
N THR A 93 -21.27 38.43 10.76
CA THR A 93 -21.55 39.35 11.87
C THR A 93 -20.51 39.14 12.95
N ALA A 94 -19.46 39.95 12.87
CA ALA A 94 -18.63 40.49 13.95
C ALA A 94 -18.71 39.78 15.32
N GLU A 95 -17.86 38.79 15.53
CA GLU A 95 -17.30 38.54 16.87
C GLU A 95 -15.81 38.88 16.79
N GLY A 96 -15.38 39.83 17.62
CA GLY A 96 -14.11 40.53 17.47
C GLY A 96 -12.88 39.62 17.40
N THR A 97 -11.80 40.13 16.81
CA THR A 97 -10.48 39.48 16.85
C THR A 97 -9.48 40.36 17.56
N VAL A 98 -8.59 39.75 18.34
CA VAL A 98 -7.48 40.42 19.03
C VAL A 98 -6.16 39.94 18.45
N VAL A 99 -5.22 40.86 18.21
CA VAL A 99 -3.90 40.53 17.68
C VAL A 99 -2.95 40.26 18.84
N CYS A 100 -2.26 39.13 18.81
CA CYS A 100 -1.25 38.80 19.81
C CYS A 100 -0.06 39.75 19.69
N SER A 101 0.23 40.51 20.74
CA SER A 101 1.37 41.43 20.78
C SER A 101 2.74 40.75 20.71
N ASN A 102 2.81 39.43 20.95
CA ASN A 102 4.07 38.67 20.95
C ASN A 102 4.44 38.08 19.58
N CYS A 103 3.47 37.57 18.84
CA CYS A 103 3.73 36.89 17.56
C CYS A 103 2.89 37.41 16.38
N GLY A 104 2.00 38.38 16.61
CA GLY A 104 1.17 38.99 15.57
C GLY A 104 -0.01 38.14 15.11
N SER A 105 -0.26 36.95 15.68
CA SER A 105 -1.40 36.14 15.26
C SER A 105 -2.74 36.76 15.65
N LYS A 106 -3.74 36.64 14.78
CA LYS A 106 -5.13 36.99 15.09
C LYS A 106 -5.75 35.87 15.93
N ASN A 107 -6.37 36.25 17.04
CA ASN A 107 -7.05 35.37 17.98
C ASN A 107 -8.50 35.83 18.13
N VAL A 108 -9.37 34.95 18.62
CA VAL A 108 -10.75 35.31 18.95
C VAL A 108 -10.80 36.31 20.12
N ALA A 109 -11.74 37.25 20.11
CA ALA A 109 -11.97 38.14 21.25
C ALA A 109 -12.27 37.32 22.51
N GLY A 110 -11.69 37.72 23.64
CA GLY A 110 -11.79 36.96 24.90
C GLY A 110 -10.80 35.80 25.05
N ALA A 111 -9.95 35.53 24.05
CA ALA A 111 -8.88 34.54 24.19
C ALA A 111 -7.92 34.92 25.35
N ILE A 112 -7.76 34.02 26.32
CA ILE A 112 -6.85 34.23 27.46
C ILE A 112 -5.40 33.99 27.05
N PHE A 113 -5.16 33.02 26.16
CA PHE A 113 -3.83 32.68 25.64
C PHE A 113 -3.83 32.70 24.12
N CYS A 114 -2.71 33.10 23.54
CA CYS A 114 -2.50 33.06 22.10
C CYS A 114 -2.48 31.63 21.60
N ASN A 115 -3.35 31.32 20.62
CA ASN A 115 -3.45 29.99 20.03
C ASN A 115 -2.21 29.58 19.22
N ASN A 116 -1.35 30.55 18.89
CA ASN A 116 -0.15 30.33 18.09
C ASN A 116 1.12 30.23 18.95
N CYS A 117 1.32 31.15 19.90
CA CYS A 117 2.56 31.19 20.69
C CYS A 117 2.37 30.90 22.19
N GLY A 118 1.15 30.65 22.65
CA GLY A 118 0.84 30.35 24.04
C GLY A 118 0.95 31.53 25.01
N LYS A 119 1.43 32.71 24.57
CA LYS A 119 1.52 33.88 25.46
C LYS A 119 0.12 34.36 25.84
N LYS A 120 -0.06 34.70 27.12
CA LYS A 120 -1.30 35.31 27.63
C LYS A 120 -1.62 36.59 26.85
N ILE A 121 -2.84 36.70 26.35
CA ILE A 121 -3.35 37.90 25.71
C ILE A 121 -4.06 38.68 26.81
N ALA A 122 -3.62 39.91 27.07
CA ALA A 122 -4.23 40.76 28.10
C ALA A 122 -5.66 41.09 27.66
N ALA A 123 -6.64 40.45 28.28
CA ALA A 123 -8.04 40.86 28.19
C ALA A 123 -8.22 42.11 29.06
N GLU A 124 -7.88 43.28 28.54
CA GLU A 124 -8.21 44.55 29.18
C GLU A 124 -9.70 44.82 28.93
N GLY A 125 -10.54 44.36 29.87
CA GLY A 125 -11.98 44.54 29.82
C GLY A 125 -12.73 44.02 31.05
N GLY A 126 -12.40 44.53 32.25
CA GLY A 126 -13.40 44.66 33.33
C GLY A 126 -12.96 44.25 34.74
N GLY A 127 -12.68 45.23 35.60
CA GLY A 127 -12.76 45.08 37.06
C GLY A 127 -11.75 45.88 37.87
N THR A 128 -12.05 47.15 38.13
CA THR A 128 -11.42 47.93 39.22
C THR A 128 -11.82 47.36 40.57
N GLY A 129 -10.85 47.14 41.45
CA GLY A 129 -11.01 46.85 42.87
C GLY A 129 -9.71 47.14 43.59
#